data_AF-A0A7Z8K2V9-F1
#
_entry.id   AF-A0A7Z8K2V9-F1
#
_cell.length_a   1.000
_cell.length_b   1.000
_cell.length_c   1.000
_cell.angle_alpha   90.00
_cell.angle_beta   90.00
_cell.angle_gamma   90.00
#
_symmetry.space_group_name_H-M   'P 1'
#
loop_
_entity.id
_entity.type
_entity.pdbx_description
1 polymer ?
#
loop_
_entity_poly.entity_id
_entity_poly.type
_entity_poly.pdbx_seq_one_letter_code
_entity_poly.pdbx_strand_id
1 'polypeptide(L)'
;MSVALRTAVAVALALPVAALGGAAAAAAHYVLVQPSDDELRAVAAEVVPEGFTVLEPPAVSGAWPPAFYRGQVFSRALTDAAPDPTGLAASLSDAGWELREVERSAEGGTGVYAGRDGVEVAVFVEPRPADRGTVLSVSVRRGEAVPSYPVLVGAGLVVGAAGGAVAGARLGGRLRTRRQREYVAWRRRTYGGG
;
A
#
# COMPACT_ATOMS: atom_id res chain seq x y z
N MET A 1 3.24 44.78 -4.78
CA MET A 1 3.44 43.51 -4.05
C MET A 1 4.76 42.90 -4.48
N SER A 2 5.73 42.88 -3.56
CA SER A 2 7.07 42.36 -3.82
C SER A 2 7.01 40.88 -4.23
N VAL A 3 8.05 40.42 -4.93
CA VAL A 3 8.22 38.99 -5.23
C VAL A 3 8.18 38.19 -3.93
N ALA A 4 8.85 38.68 -2.89
CA ALA A 4 8.86 38.08 -1.55
C ALA A 4 7.47 37.82 -0.95
N LEU A 5 6.53 38.78 -1.05
CA LEU A 5 5.18 38.58 -0.49
C LEU A 5 4.34 37.58 -1.30
N ARG A 6 4.56 37.50 -2.63
CA ARG A 6 3.92 36.47 -3.47
C ARG A 6 4.42 35.09 -3.14
N THR A 7 5.73 34.96 -2.98
CA THR A 7 6.36 33.71 -2.56
C THR A 7 5.88 33.30 -1.17
N ALA A 8 5.79 34.24 -0.22
CA ALA A 8 5.30 33.96 1.13
C ALA A 8 3.85 33.44 1.14
N VAL A 9 2.94 34.06 0.37
CA VAL A 9 1.55 33.59 0.28
C VAL A 9 1.44 32.24 -0.42
N ALA A 10 2.24 31.99 -1.46
CA ALA A 10 2.28 30.71 -2.14
C ALA A 10 2.81 29.59 -1.22
N VAL A 11 3.88 29.85 -0.46
CA VAL A 11 4.45 28.91 0.52
C VAL A 11 3.48 28.66 1.67
N ALA A 12 2.85 29.71 2.20
CA ALA A 12 1.89 29.61 3.30
C ALA A 12 0.66 28.76 2.96
N LEU A 13 0.28 28.69 1.68
CA LEU A 13 -0.82 27.83 1.21
C LEU A 13 -0.34 26.46 0.72
N ALA A 14 0.87 26.35 0.18
CA ALA A 14 1.44 25.08 -0.28
C ALA A 14 1.62 24.08 0.87
N LEU A 15 2.13 24.53 2.02
CA LEU A 15 2.39 23.67 3.18
C LEU A 15 1.14 22.97 3.74
N PRO A 16 0.05 23.67 4.10
CA PRO A 16 -1.15 23.02 4.65
C PRO A 16 -1.85 22.14 3.61
N VAL A 17 -1.87 22.53 2.33
CA VAL A 17 -2.48 21.72 1.27
C VAL A 17 -1.65 20.47 0.99
N ALA A 18 -0.31 20.55 1.05
CA ALA A 18 0.57 19.39 1.01
C ALA A 18 0.28 18.44 2.19
N ALA A 19 0.20 18.97 3.42
CA ALA A 19 -0.12 18.18 4.59
C ALA A 19 -1.48 17.47 4.47
N LEU A 20 -2.51 18.17 3.97
CA LEU A 20 -3.82 17.58 3.69
C LEU A 20 -3.75 16.49 2.61
N GLY A 21 -3.00 16.70 1.53
CA GLY A 21 -2.79 15.71 0.47
C GLY A 21 -2.08 14.45 0.97
N GLY A 22 -1.04 14.62 1.78
CA GLY A 22 -0.33 13.51 2.44
C GLY A 22 -1.22 12.76 3.43
N ALA A 23 -2.01 13.47 4.25
CA ALA A 23 -2.94 12.86 5.19
C ALA A 23 -4.08 12.10 4.49
N ALA A 24 -4.65 12.66 3.42
CA ALA A 24 -5.67 11.99 2.62
C ALA A 24 -5.12 10.72 1.94
N ALA A 25 -3.89 10.78 1.42
CA ALA A 25 -3.22 9.61 0.85
C ALA A 25 -2.92 8.55 1.91
N ALA A 26 -2.50 8.94 3.11
CA ALA A 26 -2.30 8.03 4.24
C ALA A 26 -3.61 7.38 4.69
N ALA A 27 -4.71 8.14 4.75
CA ALA A 27 -6.03 7.61 5.07
C ALA A 27 -6.55 6.67 3.97
N ALA A 28 -6.36 7.01 2.70
CA ALA A 28 -6.70 6.12 1.58
C ALA A 28 -5.88 4.83 1.61
N HIS A 29 -4.57 4.92 1.93
CA HIS A 29 -3.76 3.73 2.15
C HIS A 29 -4.30 2.90 3.32
N TYR A 30 -4.63 3.53 4.45
CA TYR A 30 -5.21 2.83 5.59
C TYR A 30 -6.51 2.09 5.21
N VAL A 31 -7.46 2.77 4.57
CA VAL A 31 -8.76 2.18 4.21
C VAL A 31 -8.67 1.17 3.06
N LEU A 32 -7.72 1.29 2.14
CA LEU A 32 -7.62 0.39 0.98
C LEU A 32 -6.62 -0.75 1.20
N VAL A 33 -5.75 -0.66 2.21
CA VAL A 33 -4.68 -1.61 2.47
C VAL A 33 -4.81 -2.32 3.83
N GLN A 34 -5.37 -1.68 4.87
CA GLN A 34 -5.51 -2.32 6.18
C GLN A 34 -6.77 -3.17 6.44
N PRO A 35 -7.94 -3.00 5.77
CA PRO A 35 -9.00 -4.01 5.88
C PRO A 35 -8.65 -5.13 4.88
N SER A 36 -8.19 -6.33 5.25
CA SER A 36 -8.37 -7.09 6.50
C SER A 36 -7.26 -8.14 6.65
N ASP A 37 -6.40 -7.96 7.66
CA ASP A 37 -5.42 -8.97 8.08
C ASP A 37 -6.08 -10.29 8.49
N ASP A 38 -7.30 -10.24 9.03
CA ASP A 38 -8.01 -11.44 9.50
C ASP A 38 -8.54 -12.30 8.35
N GLU A 39 -8.90 -11.70 7.21
CA GLU A 39 -9.25 -12.46 6.00
C GLU A 39 -8.03 -13.21 5.47
N LEU A 40 -6.88 -12.54 5.37
CA LEU A 40 -5.64 -13.17 4.90
C LEU A 40 -5.12 -14.22 5.88
N ARG A 41 -5.32 -14.02 7.19
CA ARG A 41 -5.04 -15.05 8.22
C ARG A 41 -5.99 -16.23 8.10
N ALA A 42 -7.27 -16.02 7.83
CA ALA A 42 -8.24 -17.09 7.61
C ALA A 42 -7.87 -17.90 6.36
N VAL A 43 -7.51 -17.23 5.26
CA VAL A 43 -7.00 -17.89 4.05
C VAL A 43 -5.71 -18.67 4.35
N ALA A 44 -4.77 -18.09 5.09
CA ALA A 44 -3.53 -18.77 5.45
C ALA A 44 -3.77 -20.00 6.34
N ALA A 45 -4.85 -20.01 7.12
CA ALA A 45 -5.26 -21.19 7.89
C ALA A 45 -6.01 -22.23 7.03
N GLU A 46 -6.82 -21.78 6.07
CA GLU A 46 -7.55 -22.64 5.12
C GLU A 46 -6.61 -23.45 4.22
N VAL A 47 -5.51 -22.84 3.77
CA VAL A 47 -4.60 -23.45 2.79
C VAL A 47 -3.65 -24.48 3.41
N VAL A 48 -3.55 -24.56 4.74
CA VAL A 48 -2.75 -25.60 5.40
C VAL A 48 -3.47 -26.95 5.25
N PRO A 49 -2.89 -27.93 4.53
CA PRO A 49 -3.57 -29.21 4.32
C PRO A 49 -3.74 -30.01 5.60
N GLU A 50 -4.71 -30.92 5.61
CA GLU A 50 -4.87 -31.88 6.70
C GLU A 50 -3.57 -32.69 6.92
N GLY A 51 -3.25 -32.97 8.18
CA GLY A 51 -2.03 -33.69 8.56
C GLY A 51 -0.80 -32.81 8.77
N PHE A 52 -0.90 -31.49 8.54
CA PHE A 52 0.12 -30.52 8.95
C PHE A 52 -0.21 -29.90 10.33
N THR A 53 0.80 -29.82 11.19
CA THR A 53 0.76 -29.09 12.47
C THR A 53 1.37 -27.71 12.28
N VAL A 54 0.61 -26.65 12.58
CA VAL A 54 1.09 -25.26 12.49
C VAL A 54 2.19 -25.02 13.54
N LEU A 55 3.37 -24.63 13.06
CA LEU A 55 4.53 -24.24 13.87
C LEU A 55 4.49 -22.77 14.23
N GLU A 56 4.25 -21.94 13.21
CA GLU A 56 4.19 -20.50 13.33
C GLU A 56 2.79 -20.08 12.86
N PRO A 57 1.94 -19.59 13.77
CA PRO A 57 0.61 -19.16 13.39
C PRO A 57 0.69 -18.01 12.37
N PRO A 58 -0.33 -17.84 11.52
CA PRO A 58 -0.36 -16.80 10.50
C PRO A 58 0.02 -15.41 11.05
N ALA A 59 1.24 -14.97 10.72
CA ALA A 59 1.79 -13.69 11.12
C ALA A 59 1.79 -12.75 9.92
N VAL A 60 1.28 -11.55 10.13
CA VAL A 60 1.31 -10.50 9.10
C VAL A 60 2.71 -9.89 9.12
N SER A 61 3.48 -10.12 8.07
CA SER A 61 4.67 -9.31 7.81
C SER A 61 4.23 -7.96 7.23
N GLY A 62 4.90 -6.88 7.63
CA GLY A 62 4.46 -5.52 7.30
C GLY A 62 3.44 -4.95 8.30
N ALA A 63 3.27 -5.55 9.48
CA ALA A 63 2.34 -5.09 10.52
C ALA A 63 2.81 -3.88 11.36
N TRP A 64 3.61 -2.97 10.80
CA TRP A 64 4.06 -1.78 11.52
C TRP A 64 3.67 -0.51 10.79
N PRO A 65 2.81 0.35 11.35
CA PRO A 65 2.65 1.70 10.83
C PRO A 65 3.99 2.44 10.85
N PRO A 66 4.48 3.01 9.72
CA PRO A 66 4.01 2.85 8.34
C PRO A 66 4.75 1.72 7.60
N ALA A 67 4.01 0.73 7.10
CA ALA A 67 4.61 -0.37 6.36
C ALA A 67 4.66 -0.05 4.87
N PHE A 68 5.76 -0.46 4.25
CA PHE A 68 6.10 -0.10 2.88
C PHE A 68 5.44 -1.00 1.83
N TYR A 69 4.78 -2.07 2.25
CA TYR A 69 4.20 -3.11 1.39
C TYR A 69 2.79 -3.48 1.89
N ARG A 70 1.95 -4.05 1.01
CA ARG A 70 0.68 -4.65 1.43
C ARG A 70 0.95 -5.75 2.47
N GLY A 71 0.04 -5.93 3.42
CA GLY A 71 0.11 -7.02 4.39
C GLY A 71 0.26 -8.36 3.66
N GLN A 72 1.34 -9.07 3.96
CA GLN A 72 1.58 -10.43 3.49
C GLN A 72 1.57 -11.32 4.72
N VAL A 73 0.73 -12.35 4.70
CA VAL A 73 0.63 -13.30 5.80
C VAL A 73 1.53 -14.47 5.50
N PHE A 74 2.40 -14.78 6.45
CA PHE A 74 3.23 -15.97 6.44
C PHE A 74 2.75 -16.92 7.52
N SER A 75 2.63 -18.19 7.19
CA SER A 75 2.48 -19.26 8.17
C SER A 75 3.43 -20.39 7.84
N ARG A 76 3.80 -21.14 8.87
CA ARG A 76 4.65 -22.32 8.72
C ARG A 76 4.00 -23.49 9.43
N ALA A 77 3.96 -24.64 8.75
CA ALA A 77 3.47 -25.88 9.29
C ALA A 77 4.45 -27.02 9.00
N LEU A 78 4.33 -28.12 9.74
CA LEU A 78 5.11 -29.33 9.53
C LEU A 78 4.23 -30.57 9.47
N THR A 79 4.73 -31.63 8.84
CA THR A 79 4.15 -32.97 8.94
C THR A 79 5.28 -33.99 8.95
N ASP A 80 5.05 -35.17 9.51
CA ASP A 80 6.00 -36.29 9.44
C ASP A 80 5.92 -37.03 8.10
N ALA A 81 4.91 -36.73 7.27
CA ALA A 81 4.76 -37.29 5.94
C ALA A 81 5.82 -36.77 4.95
N ALA A 82 6.07 -37.56 3.90
CA ALA A 82 6.92 -37.17 2.79
C ALA A 82 6.28 -36.02 1.98
N PRO A 83 7.08 -35.19 1.27
CA PRO A 83 6.56 -34.11 0.46
C PRO A 83 5.62 -34.62 -0.64
N ASP A 84 4.37 -34.13 -0.67
CA ASP A 84 3.40 -34.42 -1.73
C ASP A 84 2.90 -33.14 -2.41
N PRO A 85 3.68 -32.57 -3.35
CA PRO A 85 3.28 -31.38 -4.08
C PRO A 85 2.10 -31.63 -5.04
N THR A 86 1.90 -32.87 -5.50
CA THR A 86 0.80 -33.21 -6.41
C THR A 86 -0.53 -33.23 -5.64
N GLY A 87 -0.55 -33.87 -4.48
CA GLY A 87 -1.70 -33.86 -3.57
C GLY A 87 -2.04 -32.45 -3.10
N LEU A 88 -1.03 -31.62 -2.82
CA LEU A 88 -1.23 -30.20 -2.48
C LEU A 88 -1.91 -29.42 -3.61
N ALA A 89 -1.42 -29.56 -4.85
CA ALA A 89 -1.99 -28.85 -6.00
C ALA A 89 -3.44 -29.30 -6.28
N ALA A 90 -3.72 -30.60 -6.13
CA ALA A 90 -5.08 -31.14 -6.25
C ALA A 90 -6.00 -30.59 -5.15
N SER A 91 -5.55 -30.62 -3.89
CA SER A 91 -6.31 -30.09 -2.75
C SER A 91 -6.65 -28.60 -2.91
N LEU A 92 -5.72 -27.79 -3.43
CA LEU A 92 -5.97 -26.38 -3.74
C LEU A 92 -7.03 -26.23 -4.83
N SER A 93 -6.92 -27.00 -5.89
CA SER A 93 -7.90 -26.99 -7.00
C SER A 93 -9.30 -27.40 -6.53
N ASP A 94 -9.40 -28.44 -5.69
CA ASP A 94 -10.65 -28.93 -5.13
C ASP A 94 -11.30 -27.91 -4.18
N ALA A 95 -10.48 -27.11 -3.48
CA ALA A 95 -10.92 -25.97 -2.69
C ALA A 95 -11.27 -24.73 -3.54
N GLY A 96 -11.25 -24.84 -4.87
CA GLY A 96 -11.65 -23.78 -5.80
C GLY A 96 -10.55 -22.74 -6.06
N TRP A 97 -9.29 -23.04 -5.75
CA TRP A 97 -8.17 -22.18 -6.13
C TRP A 97 -7.76 -22.42 -7.58
N GLU A 98 -7.54 -21.35 -8.33
CA GLU A 98 -7.00 -21.43 -9.68
C GLU A 98 -5.48 -21.61 -9.63
N LEU A 99 -4.99 -22.80 -9.98
CA LEU A 99 -3.56 -23.06 -10.09
C LEU A 99 -2.95 -22.22 -11.23
N ARG A 100 -1.86 -21.53 -10.92
CA ARG A 100 -1.11 -20.72 -11.89
C ARG A 100 0.21 -21.36 -12.27
N GLU A 101 0.95 -21.83 -11.28
CA GLU A 101 2.31 -22.31 -11.49
C GLU A 101 2.73 -23.33 -10.42
N VAL A 102 3.58 -24.27 -10.82
CA VAL A 102 4.24 -25.22 -9.91
C VAL A 102 5.74 -25.23 -10.26
N GLU A 103 6.55 -24.73 -9.34
CA GLU A 103 8.01 -24.61 -9.50
C GLU A 103 8.73 -25.63 -8.62
N ARG A 104 9.72 -26.34 -9.16
CA ARG A 104 10.59 -27.22 -8.37
C ARG A 104 11.92 -26.55 -8.11
N SER A 105 12.38 -26.56 -6.86
CA SER A 105 13.71 -26.07 -6.50
C SER A 105 14.77 -27.16 -6.69
N ALA A 106 16.01 -26.74 -6.91
CA ALA A 106 17.16 -27.66 -7.03
C ALA A 106 17.42 -28.46 -5.74
N GLU A 107 16.95 -27.95 -4.60
CA GLU A 107 17.10 -28.54 -3.27
C GLU A 107 15.99 -29.57 -2.96
N GLY A 108 15.12 -29.88 -3.92
CA GLY A 108 14.04 -30.86 -3.79
C GLY A 108 12.74 -30.28 -3.21
N GLY A 109 12.68 -28.96 -2.99
CA GLY A 109 11.45 -28.26 -2.63
C GLY A 109 10.54 -28.04 -3.83
N THR A 110 9.26 -27.77 -3.57
CA THR A 110 8.28 -27.41 -4.61
C THR A 110 7.41 -26.24 -4.14
N GLY A 111 7.34 -25.18 -4.95
CA GLY A 111 6.41 -24.08 -4.79
C GLY A 111 5.15 -24.30 -5.63
N VAL A 112 3.98 -24.13 -5.04
CA VAL A 112 2.67 -24.16 -5.72
C VAL A 112 2.03 -22.79 -5.59
N TYR A 113 1.71 -22.17 -6.72
CA TYR A 113 1.14 -20.83 -6.80
C TYR A 113 -0.29 -20.89 -7.32
N ALA A 114 -1.21 -20.26 -6.59
CA ALA A 114 -2.63 -20.26 -6.92
C ALA A 114 -3.29 -18.92 -6.61
N GLY A 115 -4.48 -18.69 -7.17
CA GLY A 115 -5.27 -17.49 -6.89
C GLY A 115 -6.77 -17.76 -6.79
N ARG A 116 -7.47 -16.97 -5.98
CA ARG A 116 -8.93 -17.02 -5.80
C ARG A 116 -9.41 -15.65 -5.33
N ASP A 117 -10.45 -15.10 -5.97
CA ASP A 117 -11.09 -13.83 -5.57
C ASP A 117 -10.14 -12.64 -5.34
N GLY A 118 -9.07 -12.54 -6.15
CA GLY A 118 -8.06 -11.48 -6.02
C GLY A 118 -7.05 -11.68 -4.89
N VAL A 119 -7.06 -12.83 -4.22
CA VAL A 119 -6.01 -13.31 -3.32
C VAL A 119 -5.08 -14.26 -4.07
N GLU A 120 -3.79 -14.15 -3.81
CA GLU A 120 -2.73 -14.99 -4.35
C GLU A 120 -2.03 -15.72 -3.20
N VAL A 121 -1.80 -17.01 -3.40
CA VAL A 121 -1.12 -17.86 -2.42
C VAL A 121 0.09 -18.52 -3.07
N ALA A 122 1.18 -18.55 -2.33
CA ALA A 122 2.36 -19.33 -2.64
C ALA A 122 2.59 -20.33 -1.49
N VAL A 123 2.55 -21.62 -1.80
CA VAL A 123 2.78 -22.70 -0.83
C VAL A 123 4.08 -23.41 -1.20
N PHE A 124 5.07 -23.35 -0.32
CA PHE A 124 6.35 -24.01 -0.50
C PHE A 124 6.41 -25.26 0.36
N VAL A 125 6.61 -26.40 -0.28
CA VAL A 125 6.78 -27.70 0.34
C VAL A 125 8.27 -28.05 0.27
N GLU A 126 8.92 -28.11 1.42
CA GLU A 126 10.35 -28.37 1.53
C GLU A 126 10.60 -29.68 2.28
N PRO A 127 11.38 -30.63 1.71
CA PRO A 127 11.79 -31.82 2.44
C PRO A 127 12.66 -31.41 3.63
N ARG A 128 12.41 -32.00 4.81
CA ARG A 128 13.36 -31.88 5.92
C ARG A 128 14.51 -32.88 5.77
N PRO A 129 15.69 -32.58 6.35
CA PRO A 129 16.74 -33.58 6.50
C PRO A 129 16.19 -34.86 7.12
N ALA A 130 16.68 -36.00 6.60
CA ALA A 130 16.13 -37.35 6.72
C ALA A 130 15.30 -37.64 7.98
N ASP A 131 14.13 -38.23 7.75
CA ASP A 131 13.16 -38.75 8.73
C ASP A 131 12.41 -37.72 9.58
N ARG A 132 12.49 -36.43 9.22
CA ARG A 132 11.75 -35.36 9.92
C ARG A 132 10.56 -34.81 9.13
N GLY A 133 10.16 -35.52 8.08
CA GLY A 133 9.01 -35.18 7.24
C GLY A 133 9.21 -33.92 6.39
N THR A 134 8.22 -33.03 6.40
CA THR A 134 8.09 -31.94 5.44
C THR A 134 7.75 -30.62 6.14
N VAL A 135 8.37 -29.52 5.70
CA VAL A 135 7.96 -28.16 6.08
C VAL A 135 7.09 -27.59 4.97
N LEU A 136 6.01 -26.94 5.38
CA LEU A 136 5.13 -26.19 4.50
C LEU A 136 5.18 -24.72 4.94
N SER A 137 5.59 -23.85 4.02
CA SER A 137 5.55 -22.40 4.20
C SER A 137 4.45 -21.83 3.30
N VAL A 138 3.47 -21.16 3.90
CA VAL A 138 2.38 -20.50 3.17
C VAL A 138 2.63 -19.00 3.19
N SER A 139 2.51 -18.39 2.02
CA SER A 139 2.52 -16.95 1.83
C SER A 139 1.21 -16.54 1.15
N VAL A 140 0.41 -15.72 1.82
CA VAL A 140 -0.84 -15.18 1.29
C VAL A 140 -0.70 -13.67 1.08
N ARG A 141 -1.08 -13.19 -0.10
CA ARG A 141 -1.12 -11.75 -0.43
C ARG A 141 -2.32 -11.43 -1.30
N ARG A 142 -2.83 -10.20 -1.23
CA ARG A 142 -3.76 -9.72 -2.27
C ARG A 142 -2.99 -9.46 -3.56
N GLY A 143 -3.58 -9.87 -4.69
CA GLY A 143 -3.10 -9.59 -6.04
C GLY A 143 -3.08 -8.08 -6.36
N GLU A 144 -2.64 -7.76 -7.58
CA GLU A 144 -2.29 -6.44 -8.12
C GLU A 144 -1.50 -5.49 -7.18
N ALA A 145 -0.35 -5.03 -7.69
CA ALA A 145 0.51 -4.11 -6.98
C ALA A 145 -0.17 -2.75 -6.78
N VAL A 146 -0.61 -2.46 -5.55
CA VAL A 146 -0.97 -1.09 -5.15
C VAL A 146 0.30 -0.34 -4.78
N PRO A 147 0.43 0.95 -5.19
CA PRO A 147 1.64 1.71 -4.90
C PRO A 147 1.94 1.74 -3.39
N SER A 148 3.22 1.63 -3.04
CA SER A 148 3.68 1.62 -1.65
C SER A 148 3.30 2.90 -0.91
N TYR A 149 3.22 2.82 0.43
CA TYR A 149 2.85 3.96 1.28
C TYR A 149 3.65 5.24 0.97
N PRO A 150 5.00 5.21 0.78
CA PRO A 150 5.75 6.43 0.45
C PRO A 150 5.42 6.97 -0.93
N VAL A 151 5.09 6.11 -1.90
CA VAL A 151 4.70 6.55 -3.24
C VAL A 151 3.36 7.26 -3.17
N LEU A 152 2.37 6.71 -2.44
CA LEU A 152 1.07 7.33 -2.27
C LEU A 152 1.16 8.65 -1.48
N VAL A 153 1.82 8.63 -0.32
CA VAL A 153 1.97 9.83 0.51
C VAL A 153 2.82 10.88 -0.19
N GLY A 154 3.92 10.48 -0.84
CA GLY A 154 4.76 11.36 -1.63
C GLY A 154 3.99 12.00 -2.79
N ALA A 155 3.20 11.22 -3.52
CA ALA A 155 2.32 11.75 -4.57
C ALA A 155 1.29 12.73 -3.99
N GLY A 156 0.64 12.38 -2.87
CA GLY A 156 -0.31 13.25 -2.17
C GLY A 156 0.33 14.58 -1.73
N LEU A 157 1.54 14.53 -1.18
CA LEU A 157 2.31 15.72 -0.80
C LEU A 157 2.64 16.59 -2.02
N VAL A 158 3.13 16.00 -3.11
CA VAL A 158 3.49 16.73 -4.35
C VAL A 158 2.26 17.39 -4.98
N VAL A 159 1.16 16.64 -5.13
CA VAL A 159 -0.10 17.16 -5.67
C VAL A 159 -0.65 18.27 -4.79
N GLY A 160 -0.63 18.08 -3.46
CA GLY A 160 -1.08 19.11 -2.52
C GLY A 160 -0.22 20.37 -2.56
N ALA A 161 1.11 20.24 -2.59
CA ALA A 161 2.03 21.37 -2.69
C ALA A 161 1.82 22.15 -4.00
N ALA A 162 1.71 21.45 -5.13
CA ALA A 162 1.45 22.08 -6.44
C ALA A 162 0.10 22.82 -6.45
N GLY A 163 -0.96 22.19 -5.92
CA GLY A 163 -2.28 22.79 -5.79
C GLY A 163 -2.26 24.06 -4.93
N GLY A 164 -1.62 24.00 -3.75
CA GLY A 164 -1.49 25.15 -2.86
C GLY A 164 -0.66 26.29 -3.45
N ALA A 165 0.42 25.98 -4.18
CA ALA A 165 1.22 26.99 -4.87
C ALA A 165 0.43 27.72 -5.97
N VAL A 166 -0.33 26.98 -6.79
CA VAL A 166 -1.20 27.56 -7.84
C VAL A 166 -2.31 28.42 -7.23
N ALA A 167 -2.96 27.93 -6.16
CA ALA A 167 -3.99 28.68 -5.44
C ALA A 167 -3.42 29.98 -4.85
N GLY A 168 -2.25 29.91 -4.21
CA GLY A 168 -1.57 31.07 -3.64
C GLY A 168 -1.12 32.09 -4.68
N ALA A 169 -0.64 31.64 -5.85
CA ALA A 169 -0.31 32.54 -6.95
C ALA A 169 -1.55 33.29 -7.47
N ARG A 170 -2.69 32.60 -7.63
CA ARG A 170 -3.95 33.22 -8.06
C ARG A 170 -4.51 34.20 -7.03
N LEU A 171 -4.51 33.83 -5.75
CA LEU A 171 -4.94 34.70 -4.65
C LEU A 171 -4.04 35.94 -4.52
N GLY A 172 -2.72 35.77 -4.59
CA GLY A 172 -1.76 36.87 -4.58
C GLY A 172 -1.94 37.82 -5.77
N GLY A 173 -2.28 37.30 -6.95
CA GLY A 173 -2.64 38.09 -8.13
C GLY A 173 -3.90 38.93 -7.91
N ARG A 174 -4.96 38.34 -7.35
CA ARG A 174 -6.22 39.04 -7.04
C ARG A 174 -6.07 40.11 -5.96
N LEU A 175 -5.27 39.84 -4.91
CA LEU A 175 -5.01 40.82 -3.86
C LEU A 175 -4.20 42.02 -4.38
N ARG A 176 -3.26 41.79 -5.30
CA ARG A 176 -2.51 42.87 -5.97
C ARG A 176 -3.43 43.77 -6.79
N THR A 177 -4.31 43.19 -7.61
CA THR A 177 -5.22 43.98 -8.46
C THR A 177 -6.21 44.76 -7.62
N ARG A 178 -6.73 44.17 -6.53
CA ARG A 178 -7.59 44.87 -5.57
C ARG A 178 -6.88 46.06 -4.92
N ARG A 179 -5.69 45.87 -4.34
CA ARG A 179 -4.91 46.97 -3.74
C ARG A 179 -4.53 48.05 -4.74
N GLN A 180 -4.22 47.69 -5.99
CA GLN A 180 -3.97 48.69 -7.04
C GLN A 180 -5.22 49.52 -7.35
N ARG A 181 -6.40 48.91 -7.43
CA ARG A 181 -7.66 49.64 -7.61
C ARG A 181 -7.95 50.56 -6.42
N GLU A 182 -7.78 50.07 -5.20
CA GLU A 182 -7.96 50.85 -3.97
C GLU A 182 -6.99 52.04 -3.91
N TYR A 183 -5.72 51.84 -4.28
CA TYR A 183 -4.72 52.91 -4.36
C TYR A 183 -5.05 53.95 -5.43
N VAL A 184 -5.44 53.52 -6.64
CA VAL A 184 -5.84 54.44 -7.72
C VAL A 184 -7.09 55.23 -7.33
N ALA A 185 -8.07 54.59 -6.71
CA ALA A 185 -9.29 55.25 -6.23
C ALA A 185 -9.00 56.24 -5.08
N TRP A 186 -8.10 55.89 -4.15
CA TRP A 186 -7.62 56.83 -3.13
C TRP A 186 -6.90 58.01 -3.76
N ARG A 187 -5.93 57.77 -4.67
CA ARG A 187 -5.14 58.84 -5.31
C ARG A 187 -6.02 59.82 -6.09
N ARG A 188 -7.03 59.34 -6.82
CA ARG A 188 -8.00 60.19 -7.52
C ARG A 188 -8.82 61.05 -6.55
N ARG A 189 -9.25 60.50 -5.41
CA ARG A 189 -9.96 61.28 -4.38
C ARG A 189 -9.09 62.34 -3.72
N THR A 190 -7.81 62.03 -3.47
CA THR A 190 -6.90 62.92 -2.75
C THR A 190 -6.30 64.02 -3.63
N TYR A 191 -6.00 63.72 -4.90
CA TYR A 191 -5.22 64.61 -5.79
C TYR A 191 -5.88 64.89 -7.15
N GLY A 192 -7.04 64.29 -7.45
CA GLY A 192 -7.70 64.41 -8.75
C GLY A 192 -8.78 65.48 -8.82
N GLY A 193 -8.90 66.34 -7.81
CA GLY A 193 -9.79 67.52 -7.85
C GLY A 193 -9.05 68.70 -8.46
N GLY A 194 -9.16 68.84 -9.78
CA GLY A 194 -8.81 70.02 -10.57
C GLY A 194 -9.82 70.16 -11.69
#